data_AF-A0A1D2R8C8-F1
#
_entry.id   AF-A0A1D2R8C8-F1
#
_cell.length_a   1.000
_cell.length_b   1.000
_cell.length_c   1.000
_cell.angle_alpha   90.00
_cell.angle_beta   90.00
_cell.angle_gamma   90.00
#
_symmetry.space_group_name_H-M   'P 1'
#
loop_
_entity.id
_entity.type
_entity.pdbx_description
1 polymer ?
#
loop_
_entity_poly.entity_id
_entity_poly.type
_entity_poly.pdbx_seq_one_letter_code
_entity_poly.pdbx_strand_id
1 'polypeptide(L)'
;MKTVAIWTGATMVFTFFKDFPISPGTSAMDNIFGGDYYDEGMIMHPYATYTFFGWTMLPMMIAIGWFMRFRTALLVCSGSIFTWFVIVPMAVGFNVPIWIPGTDNYFAVQSVSYPAFVAADRVAKPIAIGAILGGGLTALLKMAKVFKTAMGDLLTIGKGKEKRTDYVKGRGWFEWPMTQIPIVWLIVIIGVVIMFTVVGKFPILESIIFGILLVIVTFILGAVGVKLMGEIGTTPVSGTSFIVLTILIIVFKLIGTDNSTMIIMALIGTTVFGTALALSADIITDFKIGIYTGTRPYHLSKAQLTAIPFGAIVASMVAIILSIGLSTIDPATNEPVLDLEAPQAHAFATFTQIIIGNAPWDWMLIGIGIGIFAELMTGMGTAFGLGMYLPFYMTINLLIGGGLRDWWQKKKLEPRAKKEGWSEKQKTFKLLQTYMMALGLLIGEAIMGTFIAFYYVIPLITGGGP
;
A
#
# COMPACT_ATOMS: atom_id res chain seq x y z
N MET A 1 4.42 18.02 -20.00
CA MET A 1 4.72 19.04 -18.96
C MET A 1 3.63 20.09 -18.80
N LYS A 2 3.31 20.94 -19.80
CA LYS A 2 2.23 21.97 -19.67
C LYS A 2 0.90 21.42 -19.14
N THR A 3 0.43 20.29 -19.69
CA THR A 3 -0.81 19.63 -19.24
C THR A 3 -0.74 19.24 -17.76
N VAL A 4 0.36 18.62 -17.32
CA VAL A 4 0.54 18.22 -15.91
C VAL A 4 0.43 19.44 -15.01
N ALA A 5 1.18 20.50 -15.31
CA ALA A 5 1.19 21.72 -14.49
C ALA A 5 -0.20 22.38 -14.37
N ILE A 6 -0.97 22.42 -15.45
CA ILE A 6 -2.34 22.97 -15.44
C ILE A 6 -3.24 22.15 -14.51
N TRP A 7 -3.23 20.82 -14.65
CA TRP A 7 -4.06 19.93 -13.82
C TRP A 7 -3.60 19.91 -12.36
N THR A 8 -2.29 19.97 -12.10
CA THR A 8 -1.74 20.14 -10.76
C THR A 8 -2.22 21.45 -10.14
N GLY A 9 -2.12 22.57 -10.84
CA GLY A 9 -2.61 23.88 -10.38
C GLY A 9 -4.11 23.86 -10.07
N ALA A 10 -4.92 23.37 -11.00
CA ALA A 10 -6.37 23.28 -10.82
C ALA A 10 -6.76 22.41 -9.62
N THR A 11 -6.07 21.27 -9.45
CA THR A 11 -6.36 20.35 -8.34
C THR A 11 -5.90 20.92 -7.00
N MET A 12 -4.73 21.55 -6.92
CA MET A 12 -4.29 22.23 -5.70
C MET A 12 -5.29 23.29 -5.26
N VAL A 13 -5.82 24.09 -6.19
CA VAL A 13 -6.83 25.12 -5.89
C VAL A 13 -8.13 24.49 -5.42
N PHE A 14 -8.58 23.42 -6.07
CA PHE A 14 -9.78 22.69 -5.63
C PHE A 14 -9.61 22.12 -4.21
N THR A 15 -8.50 21.41 -3.94
CA THR A 15 -8.17 20.86 -2.63
C THR A 15 -8.02 21.96 -1.58
N PHE A 16 -7.47 23.12 -1.93
CA PHE A 16 -7.41 24.28 -1.03
C PHE A 16 -8.79 24.65 -0.50
N PHE A 17 -9.75 24.87 -1.40
CA PHE A 17 -11.07 25.32 -0.99
C PHE A 17 -11.89 24.22 -0.30
N LYS A 18 -11.61 22.95 -0.63
CA LYS A 18 -12.25 21.79 -0.03
C LYS A 18 -11.77 21.52 1.39
N ASP A 19 -10.47 21.61 1.65
CA ASP A 19 -9.85 21.06 2.87
C ASP A 19 -9.12 22.10 3.74
N PHE A 20 -8.75 23.26 3.19
CA PHE A 20 -8.01 24.26 3.96
C PHE A 20 -8.96 25.07 4.86
N PRO A 21 -8.69 25.21 6.17
CA PRO A 21 -9.53 25.98 7.08
C PRO A 21 -9.33 27.48 6.83
N ILE A 22 -10.30 28.13 6.18
CA ILE A 22 -10.26 29.56 5.82
C ILE A 22 -11.00 30.42 6.87
N SER A 23 -11.97 29.84 7.57
CA SER A 23 -12.68 30.41 8.73
C SER A 23 -12.47 29.51 9.95
N PRO A 24 -12.83 29.88 11.20
CA PRO A 24 -12.33 29.21 12.41
C PRO A 24 -12.69 27.72 12.42
N GLY A 25 -11.77 26.88 11.95
CA GLY A 25 -11.88 25.43 11.88
C GLY A 25 -12.56 24.84 10.64
N THR A 26 -13.19 25.63 9.76
CA THR A 26 -14.01 25.10 8.64
C THR A 26 -13.50 25.51 7.26
N SER A 27 -13.60 24.59 6.28
CA SER A 27 -13.21 24.87 4.91
C SER A 27 -14.16 25.85 4.22
N ALA A 28 -13.73 26.43 3.09
CA ALA A 28 -14.63 27.30 2.31
C ALA A 28 -15.85 26.54 1.78
N MET A 29 -15.69 25.27 1.40
CA MET A 29 -16.84 24.48 0.94
C MET A 29 -17.78 24.11 2.09
N ASP A 30 -17.27 23.83 3.28
CA ASP A 30 -18.11 23.51 4.46
C ASP A 30 -18.87 24.71 4.97
N ASN A 31 -18.30 25.92 4.86
CA ASN A 31 -19.03 27.15 5.17
C ASN A 31 -20.16 27.45 4.16
N ILE A 32 -20.07 26.95 2.92
CA ILE A 32 -21.06 27.22 1.87
C ILE A 32 -22.14 26.13 1.81
N PHE A 33 -21.76 24.87 1.98
CA PHE A 33 -22.62 23.71 1.78
C PHE A 33 -22.95 22.94 3.06
N GLY A 34 -22.31 23.27 4.19
CA GLY A 34 -22.46 22.56 5.47
C GLY A 34 -23.91 22.38 5.91
N GLY A 35 -24.24 21.15 6.35
CA GLY A 35 -25.55 20.78 6.88
C GLY A 35 -25.71 19.26 7.01
N ASP A 36 -26.92 18.77 7.31
CA ASP A 36 -27.18 17.34 7.58
C ASP A 36 -26.79 16.38 6.44
N TYR A 37 -26.65 16.90 5.21
CA TYR A 37 -26.34 16.14 4.00
C TYR A 37 -24.93 16.40 3.45
N TYR A 38 -24.18 17.32 4.05
CA TYR A 38 -22.85 17.69 3.58
C TYR A 38 -21.95 18.08 4.76
N ASP A 39 -20.85 17.36 4.90
CA ASP A 39 -19.84 17.61 5.93
C ASP A 39 -18.44 17.30 5.38
N GLU A 40 -17.45 18.15 5.67
CA GLU A 40 -16.03 17.99 5.26
C GLU A 40 -15.80 17.55 3.80
N GLY A 41 -16.49 18.16 2.82
CA GLY A 41 -16.36 17.76 1.41
C GLY A 41 -17.22 16.57 0.97
N MET A 42 -17.91 15.92 1.90
CA MET A 42 -18.66 14.68 1.71
C MET A 42 -20.17 14.92 1.65
N ILE A 43 -20.81 14.50 0.56
CA ILE A 43 -22.26 14.42 0.47
C ILE A 43 -22.70 13.09 1.08
N MET A 44 -23.46 13.10 2.16
CA MET A 44 -23.83 11.90 2.91
C MET A 44 -25.33 11.77 3.14
N HIS A 45 -25.78 10.53 3.32
CA HIS A 45 -27.12 10.24 3.79
C HIS A 45 -27.18 10.30 5.33
N PRO A 46 -28.05 11.13 5.95
CA PRO A 46 -28.03 11.41 7.39
C PRO A 46 -28.41 10.21 8.27
N TYR A 47 -29.11 9.21 7.72
CA TYR A 47 -29.48 8.01 8.46
C TYR A 47 -28.55 6.85 8.15
N ALA A 48 -27.69 6.49 9.12
CA ALA A 48 -26.72 5.39 9.02
C ALA A 48 -27.01 4.26 10.04
N THR A 49 -28.26 3.76 10.09
CA THR A 49 -28.63 2.70 11.04
C THR A 49 -28.18 1.32 10.56
N TYR A 50 -28.37 0.98 9.29
CA TYR A 50 -28.02 -0.34 8.74
C TYR A 50 -26.97 -0.28 7.63
N THR A 51 -26.86 0.87 6.96
CA THR A 51 -25.92 1.08 5.86
C THR A 51 -25.57 2.56 5.79
N PHE A 52 -24.51 2.88 5.06
CA PHE A 52 -24.09 4.24 4.82
C PHE A 52 -23.78 4.42 3.34
N PHE A 53 -24.25 5.52 2.79
CA PHE A 53 -23.91 5.97 1.46
C PHE A 53 -23.47 7.42 1.54
N GLY A 54 -22.29 7.68 1.01
CA GLY A 54 -21.88 9.04 0.74
C GLY A 54 -20.85 9.09 -0.37
N TRP A 55 -20.66 10.29 -0.88
CA TRP A 55 -19.80 10.58 -2.00
C TRP A 55 -19.06 11.89 -1.77
N THR A 56 -17.75 11.82 -1.89
CA THR A 56 -16.82 12.95 -1.81
C THR A 56 -16.12 13.05 -3.15
N MET A 57 -15.93 14.25 -3.71
CA MET A 57 -15.09 14.40 -4.90
C MET A 57 -13.61 14.36 -4.51
N LEU A 58 -12.94 13.25 -4.81
CA LEU A 58 -11.51 13.06 -4.59
C LEU A 58 -10.77 12.92 -5.93
N PRO A 59 -10.23 14.01 -6.51
CA PRO A 59 -9.51 14.01 -7.79
C PRO A 59 -8.41 12.94 -7.89
N MET A 60 -7.67 12.70 -6.80
CA MET A 60 -6.63 11.70 -6.67
C MET A 60 -7.20 10.29 -6.86
N MET A 61 -8.34 9.98 -6.23
CA MET A 61 -9.00 8.67 -6.39
C MET A 61 -9.54 8.50 -7.81
N ILE A 62 -10.09 9.53 -8.42
CA ILE A 62 -10.52 9.48 -9.84
C ILE A 62 -9.30 9.20 -10.74
N ALA A 63 -8.16 9.84 -10.47
CA ALA A 63 -6.93 9.61 -11.21
C ALA A 63 -6.38 8.19 -11.03
N ILE A 64 -6.37 7.64 -9.80
CA ILE A 64 -6.00 6.24 -9.54
C ILE A 64 -6.93 5.30 -10.32
N GLY A 65 -8.24 5.54 -10.27
CA GLY A 65 -9.22 4.81 -11.06
C GLY A 65 -8.91 4.83 -12.56
N TRP A 66 -8.52 5.99 -13.09
CA TRP A 66 -8.12 6.15 -14.49
C TRP A 66 -6.90 5.28 -14.87
N PHE A 67 -5.94 5.10 -13.96
CA PHE A 67 -4.79 4.20 -14.16
C PHE A 67 -5.18 2.72 -14.12
N MET A 68 -6.04 2.32 -13.17
CA MET A 68 -6.39 0.92 -12.94
C MET A 68 -7.39 0.34 -13.94
N ARG A 69 -8.09 1.19 -14.72
CA ARG A 69 -9.20 0.85 -15.63
C ARG A 69 -10.46 0.35 -14.92
N PHE A 70 -11.54 0.19 -15.67
CA PHE A 70 -12.86 -0.11 -15.12
C PHE A 70 -12.91 -1.46 -14.39
N ARG A 71 -12.33 -2.53 -14.96
CA ARG A 71 -12.41 -3.88 -14.37
C ARG A 71 -11.86 -3.92 -12.93
N THR A 72 -10.68 -3.37 -12.71
CA THR A 72 -10.04 -3.38 -11.39
C THR A 72 -10.78 -2.45 -10.43
N ALA A 73 -11.17 -1.25 -10.89
CA ALA A 73 -11.93 -0.31 -10.08
C ALA A 73 -13.31 -0.85 -9.66
N LEU A 74 -13.98 -1.60 -10.54
CA LEU A 74 -15.23 -2.27 -10.26
C LEU A 74 -15.06 -3.33 -9.16
N LEU A 75 -13.97 -4.10 -9.17
CA LEU A 75 -13.73 -5.11 -8.14
C LEU A 75 -13.47 -4.49 -6.77
N VAL A 76 -12.70 -3.40 -6.72
CA VAL A 76 -12.49 -2.63 -5.48
C VAL A 76 -13.82 -2.06 -4.99
N CYS A 77 -14.61 -1.40 -5.85
CA CYS A 77 -15.90 -0.85 -5.47
C CYS A 77 -16.91 -1.95 -5.05
N SER A 78 -16.90 -3.11 -5.72
CA SER A 78 -17.72 -4.27 -5.36
C SER A 78 -17.40 -4.78 -3.95
N GLY A 79 -16.14 -4.71 -3.53
CA GLY A 79 -15.72 -5.02 -2.17
C GLY A 79 -16.38 -4.08 -1.15
N SER A 80 -16.34 -2.76 -1.39
CA SER A 80 -16.99 -1.80 -0.49
C SER A 80 -18.50 -1.96 -0.48
N ILE A 81 -19.12 -2.23 -1.63
CA ILE A 81 -20.56 -2.53 -1.72
C ILE A 81 -20.88 -3.76 -0.87
N PHE A 82 -20.08 -4.81 -0.97
CA PHE A 82 -20.27 -6.02 -0.18
C PHE A 82 -20.18 -5.73 1.33
N THR A 83 -19.22 -4.92 1.76
CA THR A 83 -19.14 -4.49 3.16
C THR A 83 -20.37 -3.71 3.59
N TRP A 84 -20.70 -2.62 2.91
CA TRP A 84 -21.73 -1.67 3.36
C TRP A 84 -23.17 -2.14 3.13
N PHE A 85 -23.42 -3.02 2.16
CA PHE A 85 -24.77 -3.50 1.82
C PHE A 85 -25.03 -4.96 2.17
N VAL A 86 -24.00 -5.73 2.54
CA VAL A 86 -24.18 -7.13 2.97
C VAL A 86 -23.67 -7.31 4.40
N ILE A 87 -22.38 -7.09 4.65
CA ILE A 87 -21.77 -7.40 5.96
C ILE A 87 -22.33 -6.50 7.06
N VAL A 88 -22.36 -5.18 6.84
CA VAL A 88 -22.80 -4.21 7.86
C VAL A 88 -24.28 -4.40 8.21
N PRO A 89 -25.23 -4.47 7.25
CA PRO A 89 -26.63 -4.76 7.57
C PRO A 89 -26.82 -6.11 8.28
N MET A 90 -26.05 -7.15 7.92
CA MET A 90 -26.10 -8.44 8.59
C MET A 90 -25.57 -8.34 10.03
N ALA A 91 -24.47 -7.64 10.27
CA ALA A 91 -23.89 -7.46 11.59
C ALA A 91 -24.84 -6.71 12.54
N VAL A 92 -25.48 -5.65 12.03
CA VAL A 92 -26.51 -4.91 12.78
C VAL A 92 -27.76 -5.77 12.97
N GLY A 93 -28.23 -6.47 11.94
CA GLY A 93 -29.45 -7.29 11.98
C GLY A 93 -29.36 -8.49 12.93
N PHE A 94 -28.21 -9.17 12.98
CA PHE A 94 -27.95 -10.28 13.91
C PHE A 94 -27.49 -9.82 15.30
N ASN A 95 -27.35 -8.52 15.51
CA ASN A 95 -26.94 -7.91 16.77
C ASN A 95 -25.64 -8.51 17.33
N VAL A 96 -24.63 -8.60 16.45
CA VAL A 96 -23.34 -9.21 16.76
C VAL A 96 -22.70 -8.51 17.97
N PRO A 97 -22.11 -9.26 18.93
CA PRO A 97 -21.40 -8.65 20.05
C PRO A 97 -20.10 -8.01 19.56
N ILE A 98 -19.93 -6.71 19.81
CA ILE A 98 -18.73 -5.94 19.51
C ILE A 98 -17.96 -5.64 20.79
N TRP A 99 -16.64 -5.78 20.72
CA TRP A 99 -15.75 -5.36 21.79
C TRP A 99 -15.41 -3.88 21.62
N ILE A 100 -15.65 -3.09 22.67
CA ILE A 100 -15.36 -1.65 22.70
C ILE A 100 -14.15 -1.42 23.64
N PRO A 101 -13.03 -0.90 23.11
CA PRO A 101 -11.88 -0.54 23.94
C PRO A 101 -12.29 0.47 25.03
N GLY A 102 -11.90 0.23 26.28
CA GLY A 102 -12.13 1.14 27.41
C GLY A 102 -13.31 0.80 28.32
N THR A 103 -14.22 -0.09 27.90
CA THR A 103 -15.32 -0.60 28.76
C THR A 103 -15.18 -2.08 29.13
N ASP A 104 -14.20 -2.78 28.56
CA ASP A 104 -13.88 -4.20 28.76
C ASP A 104 -15.08 -5.18 28.67
N ASN A 105 -16.16 -4.72 28.03
CA ASN A 105 -17.42 -5.46 27.89
C ASN A 105 -17.82 -5.54 26.42
N TYR A 106 -18.52 -6.62 26.08
CA TYR A 106 -19.14 -6.79 24.77
C TYR A 106 -20.51 -6.13 24.75
N PHE A 107 -20.72 -5.23 23.80
CA PHE A 107 -22.01 -4.60 23.58
C PHE A 107 -22.66 -5.14 22.32
N ALA A 108 -23.98 -5.17 22.34
CA ALA A 108 -24.79 -5.43 21.17
C ALA A 108 -24.60 -4.29 20.16
N VAL A 109 -24.32 -4.57 18.88
CA VAL A 109 -24.15 -3.52 17.85
C VAL A 109 -25.34 -2.56 17.81
N GLN A 110 -26.57 -3.01 18.06
CA GLN A 110 -27.74 -2.13 18.05
C GLN A 110 -27.83 -1.18 19.27
N SER A 111 -27.07 -1.43 20.32
CA SER A 111 -27.10 -0.65 21.56
C SER A 111 -26.19 0.59 21.55
N VAL A 112 -25.37 0.74 20.52
CA VAL A 112 -24.45 1.87 20.35
C VAL A 112 -25.00 2.91 19.38
N SER A 113 -24.62 4.18 19.60
CA SER A 113 -24.87 5.27 18.66
C SER A 113 -24.19 4.97 17.32
N TYR A 114 -24.90 5.21 16.21
CA TYR A 114 -24.43 4.95 14.83
C TYR A 114 -23.98 3.50 14.56
N PRO A 115 -24.88 2.51 14.73
CA PRO A 115 -24.56 1.09 14.68
C PRO A 115 -23.89 0.62 13.38
N ALA A 116 -24.21 1.23 12.22
CA ALA A 116 -23.60 0.85 10.95
C ALA A 116 -22.10 1.18 10.87
N PHE A 117 -21.68 2.34 11.38
CA PHE A 117 -20.28 2.75 11.37
C PHE A 117 -19.45 1.91 12.35
N VAL A 118 -20.00 1.65 13.54
CA VAL A 118 -19.34 0.79 14.53
C VAL A 118 -19.20 -0.64 14.00
N ALA A 119 -20.23 -1.16 13.32
CA ALA A 119 -20.14 -2.47 12.66
C ALA A 119 -19.14 -2.49 11.51
N ALA A 120 -19.04 -1.42 10.71
CA ALA A 120 -18.05 -1.30 9.65
C ALA A 120 -16.62 -1.35 10.22
N ASP A 121 -16.34 -0.58 11.27
CA ASP A 121 -15.02 -0.49 11.89
C ASP A 121 -14.63 -1.76 12.68
N ARG A 122 -15.54 -2.30 13.50
CA ARG A 122 -15.24 -3.37 14.46
C ARG A 122 -15.52 -4.78 13.95
N VAL A 123 -16.38 -4.93 12.95
CA VAL A 123 -16.71 -6.24 12.36
C VAL A 123 -16.21 -6.33 10.93
N ALA A 124 -16.53 -5.35 10.08
CA ALA A 124 -16.22 -5.46 8.67
C ALA A 124 -14.73 -5.26 8.35
N LYS A 125 -14.01 -4.33 8.99
CA LYS A 125 -12.55 -4.16 8.77
C LYS A 125 -11.75 -5.44 9.10
N PRO A 126 -11.98 -6.15 10.23
CA PRO A 126 -11.34 -7.46 10.47
C PRO A 126 -11.64 -8.52 9.40
N ILE A 127 -12.89 -8.61 8.92
CA ILE A 127 -13.26 -9.51 7.81
C ILE A 127 -12.53 -9.09 6.52
N ALA A 128 -12.46 -7.80 6.23
CA ALA A 128 -11.77 -7.26 5.06
C ALA A 128 -10.25 -7.55 5.11
N ILE A 129 -9.62 -7.41 6.28
CA ILE A 129 -8.23 -7.83 6.52
C ILE A 129 -8.05 -9.32 6.21
N GLY A 130 -8.97 -10.16 6.70
CA GLY A 130 -8.99 -11.58 6.35
C GLY A 130 -9.08 -11.79 4.83
N ALA A 131 -9.91 -11.03 4.12
CA ALA A 131 -10.05 -11.12 2.67
C ALA A 131 -8.77 -10.68 1.92
N ILE A 132 -8.09 -9.64 2.38
CA ILE A 132 -6.79 -9.21 1.85
C ILE A 132 -5.76 -10.33 2.02
N LEU A 133 -5.69 -10.95 3.20
CA LEU A 133 -4.80 -12.07 3.52
C LEU A 133 -5.12 -13.31 2.67
N GLY A 134 -6.37 -13.76 2.67
CA GLY A 134 -6.81 -14.93 1.91
C GLY A 134 -6.60 -14.78 0.40
N GLY A 135 -6.91 -13.59 -0.14
CA GLY A 135 -6.63 -13.26 -1.54
C GLY A 135 -5.14 -13.21 -1.84
N GLY A 136 -4.33 -12.57 -0.98
CA GLY A 136 -2.89 -12.45 -1.16
C GLY A 136 -2.16 -13.79 -1.08
N LEU A 137 -2.50 -14.64 -0.12
CA LEU A 137 -1.95 -15.99 0.03
C LEU A 137 -2.35 -16.89 -1.15
N THR A 138 -3.60 -16.81 -1.62
CA THR A 138 -4.05 -17.59 -2.77
C THR A 138 -3.39 -17.13 -4.07
N ALA A 139 -3.22 -15.82 -4.27
CA ALA A 139 -2.49 -15.28 -5.42
C ALA A 139 -1.02 -15.74 -5.42
N LEU A 140 -0.38 -15.74 -4.24
CA LEU A 140 0.96 -16.28 -4.05
C LEU A 140 1.05 -17.77 -4.39
N LEU A 141 0.07 -18.58 -3.95
CA LEU A 141 0.00 -20.01 -4.29
C LEU A 141 -0.12 -20.24 -5.81
N LYS A 142 -0.91 -19.42 -6.52
CA LYS A 142 -0.99 -19.47 -7.99
C LYS A 142 0.35 -19.13 -8.65
N MET A 143 1.12 -18.21 -8.05
CA MET A 143 2.45 -17.86 -8.51
C MET A 143 3.53 -18.90 -8.17
N ALA A 144 3.25 -19.90 -7.33
CA ALA A 144 4.25 -20.88 -6.87
C ALA A 144 5.02 -21.57 -8.02
N LYS A 145 4.39 -21.82 -9.17
CA LYS A 145 5.07 -22.37 -10.36
C LYS A 145 6.13 -21.41 -10.89
N VAL A 146 5.82 -20.12 -10.97
CA VAL A 146 6.76 -19.08 -11.44
C VAL A 146 7.89 -18.89 -10.43
N PHE A 147 7.57 -18.92 -9.13
CA PHE A 147 8.58 -18.95 -8.06
C PHE A 147 9.53 -20.14 -8.22
N LYS A 148 9.01 -21.34 -8.51
CA LYS A 148 9.83 -22.55 -8.72
C LYS A 148 10.79 -22.38 -9.90
N THR A 149 10.32 -21.84 -11.03
CA THR A 149 11.17 -21.56 -12.19
C THR A 149 12.22 -20.48 -11.88
N ALA A 150 11.81 -19.40 -11.22
CA ALA A 150 12.71 -18.33 -10.79
C ALA A 150 13.81 -18.83 -9.86
N MET A 151 13.45 -19.64 -8.86
CA MET A 151 14.41 -20.27 -7.95
C MET A 151 15.34 -21.24 -8.68
N GLY A 152 14.81 -22.00 -9.65
CA GLY A 152 15.60 -22.90 -10.49
C GLY A 152 16.71 -22.16 -11.24
N ASP A 153 16.39 -21.01 -11.84
CA ASP A 153 17.36 -20.22 -12.60
C ASP A 153 18.41 -19.55 -11.70
N LEU A 154 18.03 -19.11 -10.50
CA LEU A 154 19.01 -18.60 -9.53
C LEU A 154 20.02 -19.70 -9.13
N LEU A 155 19.55 -20.93 -8.95
CA LEU A 155 20.41 -22.07 -8.62
C LEU A 155 21.29 -22.52 -9.80
N THR A 156 20.86 -22.34 -11.05
CA THR A 156 21.70 -22.64 -12.22
C THR A 156 22.78 -21.59 -12.44
N ILE A 157 22.46 -20.30 -12.24
CA ILE A 157 23.42 -19.19 -12.28
C ILE A 157 24.50 -19.40 -11.20
N GLY A 158 24.09 -19.76 -9.98
CA GLY A 158 25.02 -20.08 -8.89
C GLY A 158 25.98 -21.25 -9.19
N LYS A 159 25.62 -22.16 -10.11
CA LYS A 159 26.43 -23.31 -10.51
C LYS A 159 27.43 -23.01 -11.65
N GLY A 160 27.49 -21.76 -12.13
CA GLY A 160 28.60 -21.28 -12.98
C GLY A 160 28.72 -21.92 -14.36
N LYS A 161 27.64 -22.40 -14.96
CA LYS A 161 27.65 -23.07 -16.28
C LYS A 161 27.66 -22.11 -17.49
N GLU A 162 27.39 -20.82 -17.30
CA GLU A 162 27.49 -19.81 -18.37
C GLU A 162 28.77 -18.96 -18.24
N LYS A 163 29.39 -18.63 -19.38
CA LYS A 163 30.56 -17.75 -19.45
C LYS A 163 30.19 -16.39 -18.86
N ARG A 164 30.76 -16.06 -17.69
CA ARG A 164 30.65 -14.76 -17.02
C ARG A 164 30.91 -13.62 -18.00
N THR A 165 29.89 -12.78 -18.23
CA THR A 165 29.95 -11.58 -19.07
C THR A 165 30.19 -10.30 -18.28
N ASP A 166 30.50 -10.42 -16.98
CA ASP A 166 30.68 -9.29 -16.05
C ASP A 166 31.75 -8.30 -16.55
N TYR A 167 32.79 -8.82 -17.22
CA TYR A 167 33.90 -8.05 -17.77
C TYR A 167 34.26 -8.47 -19.20
N VAL A 168 34.17 -7.53 -20.14
CA VAL A 168 34.66 -7.71 -21.52
C VAL A 168 35.96 -6.93 -21.68
N LYS A 169 37.07 -7.66 -21.92
CA LYS A 169 38.40 -7.07 -22.11
C LYS A 169 38.37 -6.04 -23.24
N GLY A 170 38.77 -4.81 -22.95
CA GLY A 170 38.76 -3.67 -23.88
C GLY A 170 37.46 -2.86 -23.94
N ARG A 171 36.36 -3.34 -23.34
CA ARG A 171 35.08 -2.60 -23.25
C ARG A 171 34.63 -2.29 -21.81
N GLY A 172 35.29 -2.87 -20.80
CA GLY A 172 35.08 -2.57 -19.38
C GLY A 172 34.11 -3.52 -18.68
N TRP A 173 33.75 -3.18 -17.44
CA TRP A 173 32.72 -3.88 -16.66
C TRP A 173 31.34 -3.45 -17.14
N PHE A 174 30.55 -4.40 -17.64
CA PHE A 174 29.17 -4.16 -18.03
C PHE A 174 28.20 -4.35 -16.86
N GLU A 175 28.62 -5.16 -15.87
CA GLU A 175 27.85 -5.52 -14.68
C GLU A 175 28.71 -5.40 -13.42
N TRP A 176 28.05 -5.24 -12.27
CA TRP A 176 28.71 -5.23 -10.96
C TRP A 176 29.22 -6.64 -10.64
N PRO A 177 30.47 -6.83 -10.17
CA PRO A 177 31.01 -8.17 -9.99
C PRO A 177 30.21 -8.99 -8.97
N MET A 178 29.71 -10.16 -9.38
CA MET A 178 28.97 -11.08 -8.50
C MET A 178 29.80 -11.56 -7.30
N THR A 179 31.13 -11.46 -7.38
CA THR A 179 32.07 -11.77 -6.29
C THR A 179 31.93 -10.85 -5.09
N GLN A 180 31.27 -9.70 -5.22
CA GLN A 180 31.06 -8.75 -4.13
C GLN A 180 29.80 -9.03 -3.30
N ILE A 181 28.91 -9.93 -3.75
CA ILE A 181 27.67 -10.27 -3.02
C ILE A 181 27.94 -10.71 -1.58
N PRO A 182 28.87 -11.64 -1.29
CA PRO A 182 29.14 -12.06 0.09
C PRO A 182 29.68 -10.93 0.98
N ILE A 183 30.45 -10.01 0.39
CA ILE A 183 30.99 -8.84 1.10
C ILE A 183 29.85 -7.88 1.46
N VAL A 184 28.94 -7.62 0.52
CA VAL A 184 27.76 -6.79 0.77
C VAL A 184 26.86 -7.44 1.81
N TRP A 185 26.65 -8.76 1.77
CA TRP A 185 25.90 -9.47 2.80
C TRP A 185 26.52 -9.27 4.18
N LEU A 186 27.83 -9.45 4.31
CA LEU A 186 28.52 -9.27 5.58
C LEU A 186 28.36 -7.85 6.12
N ILE A 187 28.52 -6.83 5.26
CA ILE A 187 28.35 -5.42 5.63
C ILE A 187 26.91 -5.16 6.10
N VAL A 188 25.91 -5.66 5.37
CA VAL A 188 24.49 -5.46 5.73
C VAL A 188 24.14 -6.21 7.02
N ILE A 189 24.61 -7.45 7.21
CA ILE A 189 24.39 -8.20 8.45
C ILE A 189 24.99 -7.44 9.63
N ILE A 190 26.25 -7.02 9.53
CA ILE A 190 26.92 -6.24 10.60
C ILE A 190 26.15 -4.94 10.86
N GLY A 191 25.74 -4.22 9.81
CA GLY A 191 24.97 -2.98 9.93
C GLY A 191 23.64 -3.19 10.63
N VAL A 192 22.89 -4.23 10.28
CA VAL A 192 21.61 -4.58 10.92
C VAL A 192 21.84 -4.97 12.38
N VAL A 193 22.86 -5.79 12.68
CA VAL A 193 23.19 -6.19 14.06
C VAL A 193 23.54 -4.98 14.91
N ILE A 194 24.41 -4.09 14.42
CA ILE A 194 24.80 -2.87 15.14
C ILE A 194 23.57 -1.99 15.36
N MET A 195 22.74 -1.78 14.35
CA MET A 195 21.53 -0.96 14.49
C MET A 195 20.57 -1.52 15.54
N PHE A 196 20.25 -2.81 15.50
CA PHE A 196 19.29 -3.41 16.44
C PHE A 196 19.85 -3.52 17.87
N THR A 197 21.15 -3.79 18.03
CA THR A 197 21.78 -3.89 19.36
C THR A 197 22.07 -2.54 19.99
N VAL A 198 22.69 -1.61 19.25
CA VAL A 198 23.16 -0.33 19.79
C VAL A 198 22.03 0.70 19.85
N VAL A 199 21.26 0.81 18.77
CA VAL A 199 20.17 1.81 18.68
C VAL A 199 18.87 1.22 19.22
N GLY A 200 18.52 0.01 18.78
CA GLY A 200 17.28 -0.67 19.21
C GLY A 200 17.32 -1.26 20.62
N LYS A 201 18.50 -1.37 21.24
CA LYS A 201 18.72 -2.01 22.56
C LYS A 201 18.18 -3.44 22.65
N PHE A 202 18.04 -4.12 21.52
CA PHE A 202 17.59 -5.51 21.48
C PHE A 202 18.73 -6.46 21.91
N PRO A 203 18.39 -7.66 22.42
CA PRO A 203 19.37 -8.68 22.74
C PRO A 203 20.29 -8.99 21.54
N ILE A 204 21.59 -9.16 21.83
CA ILE A 204 22.62 -9.37 20.79
C ILE A 204 22.34 -10.64 19.99
N LEU A 205 21.97 -11.73 20.68
CA LEU A 205 21.69 -13.00 20.03
C LEU A 205 20.53 -12.88 19.02
N GLU A 206 19.44 -12.24 19.42
CA GLU A 206 18.26 -12.02 18.57
C GLU A 206 18.60 -11.13 17.38
N SER A 207 19.40 -10.09 17.59
CA SER A 207 19.83 -9.17 16.53
C SER A 207 20.73 -9.86 15.50
N ILE A 208 21.62 -10.77 15.93
CA ILE A 208 22.46 -11.58 15.02
C ILE A 208 21.60 -12.50 14.17
N ILE A 209 20.69 -13.24 14.82
CA ILE A 209 19.80 -14.16 14.11
C ILE A 209 18.92 -13.38 13.13
N PHE A 210 18.37 -12.24 13.57
CA PHE A 210 17.59 -11.34 12.74
C PHE A 210 18.36 -10.85 11.52
N GLY A 211 19.59 -10.34 11.70
CA GLY A 211 20.41 -9.83 10.59
C GLY A 211 20.72 -10.90 9.55
N ILE A 212 21.11 -12.10 9.99
CA ILE A 212 21.39 -13.24 9.11
C ILE A 212 20.12 -13.66 8.36
N LEU A 213 19.03 -13.87 9.09
CA LEU A 213 17.76 -14.33 8.54
C LEU A 213 17.18 -13.32 7.56
N LEU A 214 17.16 -12.03 7.92
CA LEU A 214 16.65 -10.95 7.08
C LEU A 214 17.42 -10.86 5.77
N VAL A 215 18.75 -10.88 5.80
CA VAL A 215 19.58 -10.78 4.58
C VAL A 215 19.38 -11.99 3.66
N ILE A 216 19.38 -13.21 4.22
CA ILE A 216 19.18 -14.43 3.44
C ILE A 216 17.79 -14.45 2.80
N VAL A 217 16.74 -14.20 3.59
CA VAL A 217 15.36 -14.22 3.10
C VAL A 217 15.14 -13.10 2.08
N THR A 218 15.65 -11.90 2.34
CA THR A 218 15.54 -10.76 1.41
C THR A 218 16.25 -11.04 0.11
N PHE A 219 17.44 -11.64 0.13
CA PHE A 219 18.15 -11.98 -1.10
C PHE A 219 17.39 -13.04 -1.91
N ILE A 220 16.98 -14.14 -1.27
CA ILE A 220 16.33 -15.26 -1.95
C ILE A 220 14.98 -14.84 -2.54
N LEU A 221 14.09 -14.26 -1.72
CA LEU A 221 12.76 -13.83 -2.17
C LEU A 221 12.82 -12.56 -3.02
N GLY A 222 13.78 -11.68 -2.74
CA GLY A 222 14.07 -10.49 -3.53
C GLY A 222 14.47 -10.85 -4.96
N ALA A 223 15.42 -11.78 -5.13
CA ALA A 223 15.85 -12.23 -6.45
C ALA A 223 14.72 -12.86 -7.27
N VAL A 224 13.81 -13.59 -6.62
CA VAL A 224 12.60 -14.10 -7.28
C VAL A 224 11.68 -12.94 -7.70
N GLY A 225 11.42 -11.99 -6.80
CA GLY A 225 10.58 -10.82 -7.11
C GLY A 225 11.15 -9.94 -8.22
N VAL A 226 12.47 -9.72 -8.23
CA VAL A 226 13.24 -9.04 -9.28
C VAL A 226 12.99 -9.71 -10.63
N LYS A 227 13.11 -11.04 -10.69
CA LYS A 227 12.86 -11.77 -11.93
C LYS A 227 11.40 -11.66 -12.39
N LEU A 228 10.44 -11.78 -11.48
CA LEU A 228 9.01 -11.61 -11.76
C LEU A 228 8.70 -10.22 -12.32
N MET A 229 9.35 -9.19 -11.78
CA MET A 229 9.25 -7.82 -12.32
C MET A 229 9.80 -7.73 -13.74
N GLY A 230 10.94 -8.36 -14.00
CA GLY A 230 11.56 -8.37 -15.33
C GLY A 230 10.71 -9.07 -16.40
N GLU A 231 10.14 -10.23 -16.07
CA GLU A 231 9.38 -11.08 -17.00
C GLU A 231 7.93 -10.63 -17.18
N ILE A 232 7.24 -10.31 -16.09
CA ILE A 232 5.77 -10.12 -16.06
C ILE A 232 5.42 -8.65 -15.78
N GLY A 233 6.36 -7.85 -15.27
CA GLY A 233 6.12 -6.45 -14.91
C GLY A 233 5.33 -6.28 -13.61
N THR A 234 5.27 -7.33 -12.77
CA THR A 234 4.54 -7.31 -11.50
C THR A 234 5.35 -7.99 -10.40
N THR A 235 5.38 -7.40 -9.20
CA THR A 235 6.00 -7.99 -8.02
C THR A 235 4.96 -8.39 -6.97
N PRO A 236 5.04 -9.61 -6.40
CA PRO A 236 4.12 -10.04 -5.36
C PRO A 236 4.53 -9.52 -3.98
N VAL A 237 4.74 -8.20 -3.83
CA VAL A 237 5.33 -7.59 -2.61
C VAL A 237 4.50 -7.90 -1.38
N SER A 238 3.18 -7.74 -1.45
CA SER A 238 2.30 -7.98 -0.29
C SER A 238 2.32 -9.45 0.15
N GLY A 239 2.19 -10.39 -0.78
CA GLY A 239 2.18 -11.82 -0.50
C GLY A 239 3.50 -12.32 0.07
N THR A 240 4.64 -11.91 -0.50
CA THR A 240 5.96 -12.33 0.01
C THR A 240 6.27 -11.72 1.36
N SER A 241 5.84 -10.49 1.63
CA SER A 241 5.99 -9.86 2.95
C SER A 241 5.26 -10.65 4.05
N PHE A 242 4.09 -11.24 3.78
CA PHE A 242 3.44 -12.13 4.76
C PHE A 242 4.22 -13.41 5.04
N ILE A 243 4.88 -13.99 4.02
CA ILE A 243 5.79 -15.13 4.23
C ILE A 243 6.94 -14.70 5.14
N VAL A 244 7.58 -13.56 4.85
CA VAL A 244 8.71 -13.05 5.63
C VAL A 244 8.31 -12.80 7.08
N LEU A 245 7.18 -12.12 7.29
CA LEU A 245 6.63 -11.89 8.62
C LEU A 245 6.43 -13.21 9.38
N THR A 246 5.81 -14.20 8.73
CA THR A 246 5.55 -15.52 9.32
C THR A 246 6.85 -16.23 9.69
N ILE A 247 7.85 -16.23 8.80
CA ILE A 247 9.17 -16.82 9.06
C ILE A 247 9.84 -16.14 10.25
N LEU A 248 9.83 -14.81 10.31
CA LEU A 248 10.44 -14.05 11.40
C LEU A 248 9.76 -14.37 12.74
N ILE A 249 8.43 -14.36 12.80
CA ILE A 249 7.69 -14.67 14.03
C ILE A 249 7.94 -16.12 14.48
N ILE A 250 7.90 -17.10 13.57
CA ILE A 250 8.16 -18.51 13.93
C ILE A 250 9.56 -18.68 14.49
N VAL A 251 10.58 -18.07 13.86
CA VAL A 251 11.97 -18.20 14.32
C VAL A 251 12.14 -17.57 15.70
N PHE A 252 11.63 -16.35 15.93
CA PHE A 252 11.71 -15.72 17.25
C PHE A 252 10.92 -16.46 18.33
N LYS A 253 9.78 -17.05 17.98
CA LYS A 253 9.00 -17.89 18.88
C LYS A 253 9.75 -19.16 19.28
N LEU A 254 10.52 -19.76 18.35
CA LEU A 254 11.37 -20.92 18.65
C LEU A 254 12.58 -20.56 19.53
N ILE A 255 13.08 -19.33 19.43
CA ILE A 255 14.18 -18.81 20.25
C ILE A 255 13.70 -18.46 21.67
N GLY A 256 12.41 -18.22 21.86
CA GLY A 256 11.81 -17.85 23.14
C GLY A 256 11.88 -16.35 23.42
N THR A 257 11.96 -15.51 22.37
CA THR A 257 11.90 -14.06 22.47
C THR A 257 10.54 -13.60 23.02
N ASP A 258 10.54 -12.52 23.80
CA ASP A 258 9.31 -11.95 24.34
C ASP A 258 8.36 -11.46 23.23
N ASN A 259 7.05 -11.50 23.49
CA ASN A 259 6.04 -11.18 22.48
C ASN A 259 6.18 -9.74 21.95
N SER A 260 6.51 -8.77 22.80
CA SER A 260 6.67 -7.37 22.39
C SER A 260 7.84 -7.17 21.42
N THR A 261 9.01 -7.68 21.78
CA THR A 261 10.21 -7.63 20.95
C THR A 261 10.01 -8.37 19.64
N MET A 262 9.40 -9.55 19.70
CA MET A 262 9.07 -10.36 18.52
C MET A 262 8.20 -9.59 17.52
N ILE A 263 7.13 -8.92 17.97
CA ILE A 263 6.24 -8.11 17.12
C ILE A 263 7.03 -7.02 16.42
N ILE A 264 7.79 -6.25 17.20
CA ILE A 264 8.52 -5.08 16.70
C ILE A 264 9.58 -5.52 15.69
N MET A 265 10.40 -6.51 16.03
CA MET A 265 11.46 -6.99 15.14
C MET A 265 10.88 -7.61 13.86
N ALA A 266 9.79 -8.38 13.95
CA ALA A 266 9.18 -9.01 12.79
C ALA A 266 8.54 -7.99 11.83
N LEU A 267 7.84 -6.98 12.36
CA LEU A 267 7.23 -5.92 11.55
C LEU A 267 8.28 -5.01 10.91
N ILE A 268 9.32 -4.61 11.65
CA ILE A 268 10.42 -3.81 11.09
C ILE A 268 11.18 -4.62 10.04
N GLY A 269 11.49 -5.89 10.31
CA GLY A 269 12.14 -6.77 9.34
C GLY A 269 11.34 -6.95 8.05
N THR A 270 10.02 -7.13 8.18
CA THR A 270 9.11 -7.20 7.03
C THR A 270 9.08 -5.88 6.25
N THR A 271 9.16 -4.74 6.93
CA THR A 271 9.24 -3.41 6.31
C THR A 271 10.55 -3.22 5.54
N VAL A 272 11.69 -3.62 6.13
CA VAL A 272 12.99 -3.61 5.45
C VAL A 272 12.97 -4.51 4.22
N PHE A 273 12.43 -5.73 4.34
CA PHE A 273 12.25 -6.65 3.22
C PHE A 273 11.40 -6.04 2.10
N GLY A 274 10.20 -5.52 2.44
CA GLY A 274 9.29 -4.93 1.48
C GLY A 274 9.90 -3.74 0.74
N THR A 275 10.63 -2.90 1.47
CA THR A 275 11.36 -1.74 0.90
C THR A 275 12.48 -2.19 -0.03
N ALA A 276 13.28 -3.18 0.38
CA ALA A 276 14.35 -3.74 -0.46
C ALA A 276 13.80 -4.38 -1.75
N LEU A 277 12.69 -5.11 -1.65
CA LEU A 277 12.02 -5.73 -2.80
C LEU A 277 11.42 -4.69 -3.75
N ALA A 278 10.75 -3.66 -3.22
CA ALA A 278 10.18 -2.57 -4.03
C ALA A 278 11.29 -1.78 -4.75
N LEU A 279 12.34 -1.37 -4.03
CA LEU A 279 13.49 -0.69 -4.62
C LEU A 279 14.17 -1.54 -5.71
N SER A 280 14.31 -2.85 -5.47
CA SER A 280 14.91 -3.74 -6.47
C SER A 280 14.05 -3.85 -7.74
N ALA A 281 12.72 -3.85 -7.59
CA ALA A 281 11.78 -3.87 -8.71
C ALA A 281 11.83 -2.58 -9.55
N ASP A 282 11.91 -1.43 -8.89
CA ASP A 282 12.03 -0.13 -9.55
C ASP A 282 13.37 -0.03 -10.30
N ILE A 283 14.47 -0.44 -9.66
CA ILE A 283 15.82 -0.43 -10.24
C ILE A 283 15.86 -1.25 -11.55
N ILE A 284 15.21 -2.42 -11.62
CA ILE A 284 15.13 -3.21 -12.87
C ILE A 284 14.38 -2.48 -13.97
N THR A 285 13.29 -1.80 -13.59
CA THR A 285 12.47 -1.05 -14.55
C THR A 285 13.29 0.11 -15.13
N ASP A 286 14.06 0.79 -14.28
CA ASP A 286 15.01 1.80 -14.70
C ASP A 286 16.09 1.21 -15.61
N PHE A 287 16.66 0.04 -15.30
CA PHE A 287 17.64 -0.62 -16.19
C PHE A 287 17.04 -0.93 -17.56
N LYS A 288 15.78 -1.41 -17.59
CA LYS A 288 15.06 -1.68 -18.83
C LYS A 288 14.88 -0.42 -19.66
N ILE A 289 14.45 0.68 -19.05
CA ILE A 289 14.32 1.98 -19.73
C ILE A 289 15.69 2.48 -20.18
N GLY A 290 16.71 2.34 -19.33
CA GLY A 290 18.10 2.70 -19.60
C GLY A 290 18.67 2.02 -20.85
N ILE A 291 18.33 0.74 -21.07
CA ILE A 291 18.70 0.01 -22.28
C ILE A 291 18.04 0.65 -23.52
N TYR A 292 16.75 1.00 -23.45
CA TYR A 292 16.05 1.65 -24.57
C TYR A 292 16.56 3.07 -24.86
N THR A 293 17.04 3.80 -23.85
CA THR A 293 17.63 5.13 -24.00
C THR A 293 19.11 5.11 -24.35
N GLY A 294 19.74 3.93 -24.41
CA GLY A 294 21.17 3.78 -24.70
C GLY A 294 22.10 4.20 -23.55
N THR A 295 21.61 4.21 -22.32
CA THR A 295 22.39 4.54 -21.11
C THR A 295 23.23 3.35 -20.66
N ARG A 296 24.47 3.60 -20.20
CA ARG A 296 25.33 2.55 -19.64
C ARG A 296 24.83 2.13 -18.25
N PRO A 297 24.66 0.82 -17.95
CA PRO A 297 24.21 0.34 -16.63
C PRO A 297 25.01 0.93 -15.46
N TYR A 298 26.32 1.07 -15.62
CA TYR A 298 27.20 1.65 -14.60
C TYR A 298 26.78 3.06 -14.13
N HIS A 299 26.39 3.95 -15.05
CA HIS A 299 25.96 5.31 -14.69
C HIS A 299 24.63 5.29 -13.93
N LEU A 300 23.74 4.37 -14.32
CA LEU A 300 22.43 4.22 -13.69
C LEU A 300 22.58 3.66 -12.27
N SER A 301 23.38 2.61 -12.08
CA SER A 301 23.71 2.07 -10.75
C SER A 301 24.35 3.13 -9.85
N LYS A 302 25.29 3.93 -10.37
CA LYS A 302 25.93 4.99 -9.59
C LYS A 302 24.91 6.04 -9.14
N ALA A 303 24.05 6.49 -10.05
CA ALA A 303 23.02 7.48 -9.73
C ALA A 303 22.04 6.95 -8.67
N GLN A 304 21.55 5.72 -8.83
CA GLN A 304 20.65 5.08 -7.86
C GLN A 304 21.31 4.90 -6.49
N LEU A 305 22.54 4.38 -6.44
CA LEU A 305 23.30 4.22 -5.18
C LEU A 305 23.52 5.56 -4.47
N THR A 306 23.78 6.64 -5.20
CA THR A 306 23.90 7.97 -4.59
C THR A 306 22.57 8.56 -4.13
N ALA A 307 21.44 8.19 -4.74
CA ALA A 307 20.13 8.71 -4.40
C ALA A 307 19.48 7.99 -3.20
N ILE A 308 19.79 6.69 -3.00
CA ILE A 308 19.20 5.87 -1.92
C ILE A 308 19.31 6.53 -0.53
N PRO A 309 20.47 7.07 -0.09
CA PRO A 309 20.56 7.70 1.23
C PRO A 309 19.61 8.90 1.39
N PHE A 310 19.48 9.75 0.37
CA PHE A 310 18.59 10.89 0.41
C PHE A 310 17.12 10.45 0.44
N GLY A 311 16.75 9.47 -0.39
CA GLY A 311 15.41 8.89 -0.40
C GLY A 311 15.06 8.23 0.94
N ALA A 312 16.00 7.52 1.55
CA ALA A 312 15.82 6.88 2.84
C ALA A 312 15.55 7.88 3.97
N ILE A 313 16.27 9.02 4.00
CA ILE A 313 16.04 10.09 4.99
C ILE A 313 14.63 10.66 4.85
N VAL A 314 14.22 11.02 3.62
CA VAL A 314 12.89 11.59 3.37
C VAL A 314 11.79 10.59 3.70
N ALA A 315 11.91 9.33 3.25
CA ALA A 315 10.94 8.27 3.53
C ALA A 315 10.82 8.00 5.05
N SER A 316 11.94 7.96 5.78
CA SER A 316 11.95 7.75 7.22
C SER A 316 11.29 8.92 7.96
N MET A 317 11.55 10.16 7.55
CA MET A 317 10.93 11.35 8.14
C MET A 317 9.41 11.34 7.99
N VAL A 318 8.92 11.03 6.78
CA VAL A 318 7.48 10.90 6.52
C VAL A 318 6.87 9.75 7.31
N ALA A 319 7.53 8.59 7.35
CA ALA A 319 7.05 7.45 8.13
C ALA A 319 6.94 7.76 9.63
N ILE A 320 7.89 8.52 10.19
CA ILE A 320 7.84 8.98 11.58
C ILE A 320 6.66 9.92 11.80
N ILE A 321 6.46 10.92 10.92
CA ILE A 321 5.33 11.86 11.03
C ILE A 321 3.99 11.11 11.01
N LEU A 322 3.80 10.20 10.06
CA LEU A 322 2.58 9.41 9.95
C LEU A 322 2.39 8.48 11.15
N SER A 323 3.47 7.86 11.65
CA SER A 323 3.43 7.01 12.84
C SER A 323 3.04 7.78 14.10
N ILE A 324 3.60 8.98 14.30
CA ILE A 324 3.25 9.85 15.44
C ILE A 324 1.79 10.30 15.31
N GLY A 325 1.36 10.71 14.12
CA GLY A 325 -0.02 11.12 13.86
C GLY A 325 -1.04 10.01 14.15
N LEU A 326 -0.75 8.77 13.73
CA LEU A 326 -1.61 7.60 13.95
C LEU A 326 -1.61 7.11 15.41
N SER A 327 -0.55 7.36 16.17
CA SER A 327 -0.41 6.88 17.55
C SER A 327 -0.80 7.89 18.62
N THR A 328 -0.76 9.19 18.28
CA THR A 328 -1.17 10.26 19.20
C THR A 328 -2.69 10.36 19.20
N ILE A 329 -3.30 10.25 20.38
CA ILE A 329 -4.73 10.43 20.58
C ILE A 329 -4.98 11.88 20.97
N ASP A 330 -5.90 12.56 20.28
CA ASP A 330 -6.37 13.88 20.66
C ASP A 330 -7.20 13.77 21.95
N PRO A 331 -6.82 14.47 23.04
CA PRO A 331 -7.57 14.45 24.30
C PRO A 331 -9.01 14.96 24.18
N ALA A 332 -9.33 15.77 23.17
CA ALA A 332 -10.66 16.36 22.98
C ALA A 332 -11.65 15.40 22.30
N THR A 333 -11.19 14.63 21.32
CA THR A 333 -12.04 13.71 20.54
C THR A 333 -11.85 12.25 20.96
N ASN A 334 -10.78 11.93 21.71
CA ASN A 334 -10.37 10.58 22.07
C ASN A 334 -10.13 9.68 20.83
N GLU A 335 -9.75 10.30 19.71
CA GLU A 335 -9.42 9.66 18.43
C GLU A 335 -7.98 9.98 18.01
N PRO A 336 -7.35 9.19 17.12
CA PRO A 336 -6.05 9.51 16.57
C PRO A 336 -6.04 10.90 15.93
N VAL A 337 -4.96 11.66 16.15
CA VAL A 337 -4.79 13.01 15.56
C VAL A 337 -4.80 12.96 14.04
N LEU A 338 -4.36 11.84 13.44
CA LEU A 338 -4.52 11.55 12.03
C LEU A 338 -5.23 10.20 11.86
N ASP A 339 -6.51 10.24 11.47
CA ASP A 339 -7.23 9.05 11.03
C ASP A 339 -6.93 8.77 9.55
N LEU A 340 -6.05 7.79 9.30
CA LEU A 340 -5.63 7.39 7.96
C LEU A 340 -6.05 5.95 7.71
N GLU A 341 -6.80 5.74 6.63
CA GLU A 341 -7.16 4.40 6.18
C GLU A 341 -5.92 3.64 5.67
N ALA A 342 -5.36 2.78 6.52
CA ALA A 342 -4.12 2.03 6.27
C ALA A 342 -4.35 0.51 6.19
N PRO A 343 -5.10 0.00 5.18
CA PRO A 343 -5.51 -1.41 5.10
C PRO A 343 -4.37 -2.41 5.22
N GLN A 344 -3.24 -2.11 4.57
CA GLN A 344 -2.08 -3.00 4.58
C GLN A 344 -1.42 -3.03 5.96
N ALA A 345 -1.23 -1.87 6.60
CA ALA A 345 -0.62 -1.78 7.93
C ALA A 345 -1.49 -2.51 8.97
N HIS A 346 -2.81 -2.30 8.93
CA HIS A 346 -3.74 -3.03 9.80
C HIS A 346 -3.73 -4.53 9.51
N ALA A 347 -3.65 -4.95 8.24
CA ALA A 347 -3.55 -6.37 7.92
C ALA A 347 -2.27 -7.02 8.51
N PHE A 348 -1.12 -6.35 8.41
CA PHE A 348 0.12 -6.83 9.04
C PHE A 348 0.03 -6.84 10.57
N ALA A 349 -0.54 -5.81 11.19
CA ALA A 349 -0.70 -5.72 12.64
C ALA A 349 -1.63 -6.82 13.19
N THR A 350 -2.82 -6.95 12.62
CA THR A 350 -3.80 -7.97 13.01
C THR A 350 -3.27 -9.38 12.78
N PHE A 351 -2.66 -9.65 11.63
CA PHE A 351 -2.05 -10.96 11.35
C PHE A 351 -0.93 -11.32 12.33
N THR A 352 -0.12 -10.33 12.72
CA THR A 352 0.95 -10.53 13.72
C THR A 352 0.37 -10.85 15.09
N GLN A 353 -0.63 -10.09 15.56
CA GLN A 353 -1.29 -10.33 16.85
C GLN A 353 -1.93 -11.73 16.92
N ILE A 354 -2.47 -12.18 15.79
CA ILE A 354 -3.09 -13.50 15.62
C ILE A 354 -2.07 -14.62 15.76
N ILE A 355 -0.93 -14.57 15.06
CA ILE A 355 0.11 -15.62 15.17
C ILE A 355 0.64 -15.76 16.61
N ILE A 356 0.64 -14.66 17.35
CA ILE A 356 1.09 -14.60 18.74
C ILE A 356 0.01 -15.08 19.73
N GLY A 357 -1.25 -15.08 19.32
CA GLY A 357 -2.39 -15.56 20.11
C GLY A 357 -3.16 -14.47 20.85
N ASN A 358 -2.98 -13.20 20.49
CA ASN A 358 -3.54 -12.05 21.20
C ASN A 358 -4.84 -11.48 20.60
N ALA A 359 -5.36 -12.06 19.51
CA ALA A 359 -6.55 -11.54 18.82
C ALA A 359 -7.52 -12.67 18.41
N PRO A 360 -8.85 -12.44 18.46
CA PRO A 360 -9.86 -13.41 18.05
C PRO A 360 -9.83 -13.66 16.52
N TRP A 361 -9.84 -14.92 16.11
CA TRP A 361 -9.62 -15.35 14.73
C TRP A 361 -10.90 -15.43 13.89
N ASP A 362 -12.08 -15.44 14.53
CA ASP A 362 -13.34 -15.88 13.89
C ASP A 362 -13.73 -15.00 12.70
N TRP A 363 -13.71 -13.68 12.87
CA TRP A 363 -14.01 -12.72 11.79
C TRP A 363 -12.98 -12.77 10.66
N MET A 364 -11.71 -12.93 11.00
CA MET A 364 -10.66 -13.02 10.00
C MET A 364 -10.77 -14.30 9.17
N LEU A 365 -11.12 -15.45 9.77
CA LEU A 365 -11.29 -16.71 9.03
C LEU A 365 -12.40 -16.63 7.99
N ILE A 366 -13.52 -15.99 8.33
CA ILE A 366 -14.60 -15.70 7.39
C ILE A 366 -14.05 -14.84 6.23
N GLY A 367 -13.31 -13.79 6.58
CA GLY A 367 -12.60 -12.95 5.62
C GLY A 367 -11.69 -13.73 4.69
N ILE A 368 -10.84 -14.62 5.22
CA ILE A 368 -9.92 -15.46 4.45
C ILE A 368 -10.70 -16.30 3.42
N GLY A 369 -11.81 -16.91 3.83
CA GLY A 369 -12.69 -17.66 2.93
C GLY A 369 -13.23 -16.79 1.79
N ILE A 370 -13.71 -15.59 2.09
CA ILE A 370 -14.19 -14.61 1.10
C ILE A 370 -13.06 -14.21 0.15
N GLY A 371 -11.87 -13.93 0.68
CA GLY A 371 -10.69 -13.55 -0.10
C GLY A 371 -10.22 -14.65 -1.05
N ILE A 372 -10.17 -15.90 -0.58
CA ILE A 372 -9.86 -17.07 -1.40
C ILE A 372 -10.89 -17.20 -2.52
N PHE A 373 -12.18 -17.12 -2.19
CA PHE A 373 -13.25 -17.21 -3.18
C PHE A 373 -13.15 -16.09 -4.24
N ALA A 374 -12.96 -14.84 -3.82
CA ALA A 374 -12.80 -13.71 -4.71
C ALA A 374 -11.56 -13.87 -5.60
N GLU A 375 -10.44 -14.36 -5.06
CA GLU A 375 -9.23 -14.64 -5.84
C GLU A 375 -9.44 -15.77 -6.87
N LEU A 376 -10.14 -16.85 -6.51
CA LEU A 376 -10.45 -17.93 -7.45
C LEU A 376 -11.38 -17.48 -8.57
N MET A 377 -12.38 -16.64 -8.28
CA MET A 377 -13.36 -16.18 -9.26
C MET A 377 -12.82 -15.07 -10.17
N THR A 378 -12.01 -14.15 -9.64
CA THR A 378 -11.68 -12.90 -10.34
C THR A 378 -10.20 -12.76 -10.69
N GLY A 379 -9.32 -13.48 -9.99
CA GLY A 379 -7.87 -13.33 -10.05
C GLY A 379 -7.34 -12.06 -9.38
N MET A 380 -8.16 -11.35 -8.62
CA MET A 380 -7.83 -10.09 -7.94
C MET A 380 -8.46 -10.01 -6.54
N GLY A 381 -8.37 -11.08 -5.76
CA GLY A 381 -8.98 -11.19 -4.43
C GLY A 381 -8.43 -10.15 -3.44
N THR A 382 -7.15 -9.79 -3.52
CA THR A 382 -6.57 -8.71 -2.70
C THR A 382 -7.18 -7.34 -3.02
N ALA A 383 -7.49 -7.05 -4.29
CA ALA A 383 -8.14 -5.80 -4.67
C ALA A 383 -9.60 -5.74 -4.18
N PHE A 384 -10.30 -6.88 -4.22
CA PHE A 384 -11.62 -7.00 -3.63
C PHE A 384 -11.59 -6.80 -2.10
N GLY A 385 -10.66 -7.46 -1.40
CA GLY A 385 -10.48 -7.27 0.05
C GLY A 385 -10.08 -5.85 0.43
N LEU A 386 -9.23 -5.18 -0.37
CA LEU A 386 -8.92 -3.75 -0.22
C LEU A 386 -10.19 -2.91 -0.34
N GLY A 387 -11.05 -3.24 -1.30
CA GLY A 387 -12.37 -2.65 -1.43
C GLY A 387 -13.25 -2.83 -0.20
N MET A 388 -13.29 -4.03 0.36
CA MET A 388 -14.06 -4.31 1.58
C MET A 388 -13.60 -3.48 2.78
N TYR A 389 -12.31 -3.11 2.83
CA TYR A 389 -11.73 -2.31 3.90
C TYR A 389 -11.99 -0.81 3.69
N LEU A 390 -11.80 -0.33 2.46
CA LEU A 390 -11.87 1.10 2.16
C LEU A 390 -13.31 1.65 2.27
N PRO A 391 -13.45 2.91 2.71
CA PRO A 391 -14.74 3.57 2.72
C PRO A 391 -15.37 3.64 1.33
N PHE A 392 -16.69 3.48 1.28
CA PHE A 392 -17.43 3.44 0.01
C PHE A 392 -17.28 4.72 -0.82
N TYR A 393 -17.21 5.88 -0.16
CA TYR A 393 -17.02 7.18 -0.83
C TYR A 393 -15.67 7.30 -1.54
N MET A 394 -14.63 6.57 -1.12
CA MET A 394 -13.35 6.54 -1.83
C MET A 394 -13.43 5.63 -3.06
N THR A 395 -14.03 4.45 -2.92
CA THR A 395 -14.01 3.42 -3.98
C THR A 395 -14.97 3.72 -5.13
N ILE A 396 -16.04 4.48 -4.90
CA ILE A 396 -16.88 4.99 -5.98
C ILE A 396 -16.12 5.97 -6.89
N ASN A 397 -15.20 6.78 -6.36
CA ASN A 397 -14.35 7.65 -7.18
C ASN A 397 -13.37 6.86 -8.06
N LEU A 398 -12.81 5.77 -7.51
CA LEU A 398 -12.00 4.83 -8.30
C LEU A 398 -12.84 4.28 -9.47
N LEU A 399 -14.08 3.87 -9.20
CA LEU A 399 -15.00 3.35 -10.22
C LEU A 399 -15.31 4.38 -11.30
N ILE A 400 -15.60 5.61 -10.90
CA ILE A 400 -15.84 6.73 -11.83
C ILE A 400 -14.61 6.93 -12.71
N GLY A 401 -13.41 7.02 -12.14
CA GLY A 401 -12.16 7.18 -12.89
C GLY A 401 -11.90 6.05 -13.89
N GLY A 402 -12.05 4.80 -13.45
CA GLY A 402 -11.87 3.62 -14.30
C GLY A 402 -12.94 3.50 -15.39
N GLY A 403 -14.18 3.87 -15.08
CA GLY A 403 -15.29 3.90 -16.04
C GLY A 403 -15.08 4.97 -17.10
N LEU A 404 -14.69 6.19 -16.69
CA LEU A 404 -14.35 7.28 -17.61
C LEU A 404 -13.19 6.89 -18.54
N ARG A 405 -12.20 6.16 -18.02
CA ARG A 405 -11.05 5.68 -18.81
C ARG A 405 -11.47 4.77 -19.96
N ASP A 406 -12.24 3.74 -19.66
CA ASP A 406 -12.65 2.74 -20.63
C ASP A 406 -13.73 3.30 -21.58
N TRP A 407 -14.63 4.15 -21.05
CA TRP A 407 -15.60 4.89 -21.85
C TRP A 407 -14.89 5.80 -22.86
N TRP A 408 -13.91 6.60 -22.43
CA TRP A 408 -13.16 7.49 -23.31
C TRP A 408 -12.39 6.70 -24.37
N GLN A 409 -11.79 5.57 -23.99
CA GLN A 409 -11.08 4.72 -24.93
C GLN A 409 -12.01 4.19 -26.03
N LYS A 410 -13.15 3.63 -25.64
CA LYS A 410 -14.13 3.04 -26.56
C LYS A 410 -14.86 4.07 -27.42
N LYS A 411 -15.21 5.24 -26.86
CA LYS A 411 -16.04 6.26 -27.53
C LYS A 411 -15.25 7.36 -28.22
N LYS A 412 -14.04 7.68 -27.76
CA LYS A 412 -13.24 8.79 -28.30
C LYS A 412 -11.97 8.28 -28.98
N LEU A 413 -11.16 7.46 -28.30
CA LEU A 413 -9.85 7.05 -28.83
C LEU A 413 -9.98 6.10 -30.02
N GLU A 414 -10.70 4.99 -29.87
CA GLU A 414 -10.82 3.95 -30.91
C GLU A 414 -11.51 4.45 -32.19
N PRO A 415 -12.65 5.17 -32.14
CA PRO A 415 -13.30 5.65 -33.35
C PRO A 415 -12.45 6.68 -34.09
N ARG A 416 -11.76 7.57 -33.36
CA ARG A 416 -10.88 8.58 -33.94
C ARG A 416 -9.64 7.93 -34.57
N ALA A 417 -9.05 6.94 -33.89
CA ALA A 417 -7.91 6.20 -34.42
C ALA A 417 -8.26 5.43 -35.70
N LYS A 418 -9.47 4.85 -35.79
CA LYS A 418 -9.96 4.20 -37.01
C LYS A 418 -10.21 5.21 -38.13
N LYS A 419 -10.81 6.36 -37.83
CA LYS A 419 -11.10 7.42 -38.82
C LYS A 419 -9.84 8.06 -39.38
N GLU A 420 -8.83 8.28 -38.55
CA GLU A 420 -7.57 8.94 -38.93
C GLU A 420 -6.44 7.96 -39.29
N GLY A 421 -6.69 6.64 -39.30
CA GLY A 421 -5.70 5.63 -39.67
C GLY A 421 -4.48 5.57 -38.73
N TRP A 422 -4.67 5.83 -37.44
CA TRP A 422 -3.54 5.90 -36.49
C TRP A 422 -2.86 4.55 -36.26
N SER A 423 -1.53 4.58 -36.24
CA SER A 423 -0.69 3.46 -35.76
C SER A 423 -0.87 3.22 -34.26
N GLU A 424 -0.54 2.00 -33.80
CA GLU A 424 -0.54 1.65 -32.36
C GLU A 424 0.33 2.58 -31.52
N LYS A 425 1.45 3.05 -32.09
CA LYS A 425 2.32 4.04 -31.43
C LYS A 425 1.59 5.36 -31.18
N GLN A 426 0.84 5.87 -32.15
CA GLN A 426 0.07 7.11 -32.02
C GLN A 426 -1.07 6.97 -31.01
N LYS A 427 -1.78 5.84 -31.00
CA LYS A 427 -2.80 5.53 -29.97
C LYS A 427 -2.19 5.55 -28.58
N THR A 428 -1.03 4.91 -28.42
CA THR A 428 -0.29 4.85 -27.14
C THR A 428 0.15 6.23 -26.67
N PHE A 429 0.66 7.09 -27.57
CA PHE A 429 1.00 8.47 -27.20
C PHE A 429 -0.21 9.29 -26.76
N LYS A 430 -1.36 9.13 -27.41
CA LYS A 430 -2.60 9.79 -26.98
C LYS A 430 -3.09 9.28 -25.64
N LEU A 431 -2.91 8.00 -25.36
CA LEU A 431 -3.15 7.42 -24.05
C LEU A 431 -2.27 8.06 -22.98
N LEU A 432 -0.97 8.15 -23.25
CA LEU A 432 0.02 8.69 -22.34
C LEU A 432 -0.25 10.17 -22.02
N GLN A 433 -0.81 10.93 -22.96
CA GLN A 433 -1.29 12.30 -22.70
C GLN A 433 -2.40 12.34 -21.65
N THR A 434 -3.33 11.38 -21.65
CA THR A 434 -4.35 11.30 -20.59
C THR A 434 -3.77 10.87 -19.25
N TYR A 435 -2.73 10.05 -19.25
CA TYR A 435 -1.99 9.72 -18.02
C TYR A 435 -1.26 10.94 -17.45
N MET A 436 -0.79 11.87 -18.28
CA MET A 436 -0.24 13.15 -17.81
C MET A 436 -1.29 14.03 -17.11
N MET A 437 -2.56 13.97 -17.54
CA MET A 437 -3.67 14.64 -16.84
C MET A 437 -3.92 13.99 -15.48
N ALA A 438 -4.06 12.66 -15.44
CA ALA A 438 -4.27 11.92 -14.19
C ALA A 438 -3.10 12.10 -13.21
N LEU A 439 -1.85 12.14 -13.69
CA LEU A 439 -0.69 12.50 -12.88
C LEU A 439 -0.81 13.92 -12.29
N GLY A 440 -1.31 14.88 -13.06
CA GLY A 440 -1.53 16.24 -12.58
C GLY A 440 -2.52 16.28 -11.41
N LEU A 441 -3.63 15.53 -11.51
CA LEU A 441 -4.62 15.37 -10.44
C LEU A 441 -3.99 14.76 -9.18
N LEU A 442 -3.27 13.64 -9.32
CA LEU A 442 -2.56 12.97 -8.22
C LEU A 442 -1.60 13.93 -7.50
N ILE A 443 -0.72 14.59 -8.26
CA ILE A 443 0.33 15.46 -7.72
C ILE A 443 -0.29 16.69 -7.05
N GLY A 444 -1.32 17.30 -7.65
CA GLY A 444 -1.92 18.51 -7.11
C GLY A 444 -2.57 18.28 -5.75
N GLU A 445 -3.35 17.21 -5.60
CA GLU A 445 -3.96 16.86 -4.32
C GLU A 445 -2.92 16.40 -3.31
N ALA A 446 -1.91 15.61 -3.71
CA ALA A 446 -0.83 15.18 -2.81
C ALA A 446 0.01 16.34 -2.27
N ILE A 447 0.39 17.30 -3.13
CA ILE A 447 1.13 18.49 -2.71
C ILE A 447 0.30 19.29 -1.71
N MET A 448 -0.96 19.59 -2.04
CA MET A 448 -1.80 20.38 -1.16
C MET A 448 -2.10 19.65 0.15
N GLY A 449 -2.44 18.36 0.10
CA GLY A 449 -2.66 17.53 1.28
C GLY A 449 -1.42 17.48 2.18
N THR A 450 -0.21 17.46 1.60
CA THR A 450 1.05 17.55 2.37
C THR A 450 1.19 18.90 3.06
N PHE A 451 0.87 20.02 2.38
CA PHE A 451 0.88 21.35 3.01
C PHE A 451 -0.12 21.47 4.15
N ILE A 452 -1.33 20.93 3.96
CA ILE A 452 -2.38 20.88 4.99
C ILE A 452 -1.92 20.04 6.18
N ALA A 453 -1.35 18.86 5.94
CA ALA A 453 -0.80 18.01 7.00
C ALA A 453 0.31 18.72 7.78
N PHE A 454 1.23 19.43 7.10
CA PHE A 454 2.23 20.25 7.79
C PHE A 454 1.59 21.34 8.65
N TYR A 455 0.54 22.00 8.17
CA TYR A 455 -0.18 23.01 8.94
C TYR A 455 -0.77 22.44 10.24
N TYR A 456 -1.40 21.27 10.19
CA TYR A 456 -1.95 20.61 11.39
C TYR A 456 -0.89 20.02 12.32
N VAL A 457 0.26 19.58 11.79
CA VAL A 457 1.30 18.90 12.59
C VAL A 457 2.31 19.86 13.22
N ILE A 458 2.57 21.04 12.63
CA ILE A 458 3.53 22.01 13.18
C ILE A 458 3.19 22.45 14.63
N PRO A 459 1.92 22.75 14.98
CA PRO A 459 1.54 23.05 16.37
C PRO A 459 1.90 21.92 17.34
N LEU A 460 1.66 20.66 16.95
CA LEU A 460 1.98 19.47 17.76
C LEU A 460 3.47 19.33 18.06
N ILE A 461 4.34 19.71 17.11
CA ILE A 461 5.80 19.63 17.27
C ILE A 461 6.33 20.81 18.10
N THR A 462 5.70 21.98 17.99
CA THR A 462 6.16 23.23 18.62
C THR A 462 5.56 23.46 20.02
N GLY A 463 4.70 22.56 20.50
CA GLY A 463 4.04 22.67 21.79
C GLY A 463 2.89 23.69 21.82
N GLY A 464 2.43 24.12 20.65
CA GLY A 464 1.18 24.87 20.51
C GLY A 464 0.01 23.88 20.58
N GLY A 465 -0.96 24.15 21.44
CA GLY A 465 -2.24 23.44 21.40
C GLY A 465 -2.91 23.58 20.01
N PRO A 466 -3.87 22.71 19.69
CA PRO A 466 -4.56 22.70 18.40
C PRO A 466 -5.17 24.06 18.03
#